data_AF-A0A4Y8ZXD6-F1
#
_entry.id   AF-A0A4Y8ZXD6-F1
#
_cell.length_a   1.000
_cell.length_b   1.000
_cell.length_c   1.000
_cell.angle_alpha   90.00
_cell.angle_beta   90.00
_cell.angle_gamma   90.00
#
_symmetry.space_group_name_H-M   'P 1'
#
loop_
_entity.id
_entity.type
_entity.pdbx_description
1 polymer ?
#
loop_
_entity_poly.entity_id
_entity_poly.type
_entity_poly.pdbx_seq_one_letter_code
_entity_poly.pdbx_strand_id
1 'polypeptide(L)'
;MRFSSEQLKRKALAALEEAARDAERTPLRPAHMLRFVLAFLYATGGGERWPYDGFWQAVTRADDGSGAAAIGRAQSTNACLNAIYRDHRLHRPDTREMRTVRHRS
;
A
#
# COMPACT_ATOMS: atom_id res chain seq x y z
N MET A 1 1.59 -24.04 -4.11
CA MET A 1 0.57 -23.61 -3.11
C MET A 1 -0.63 -23.05 -3.86
N ARG A 2 -1.85 -23.48 -3.52
CA ARG A 2 -3.09 -22.86 -4.02
C ARG A 2 -3.59 -21.89 -2.96
N PHE A 3 -3.72 -20.61 -3.30
CA PHE A 3 -4.25 -19.60 -2.39
C PHE A 3 -5.76 -19.43 -2.61
N SER A 4 -6.49 -19.19 -1.53
CA SER A 4 -7.87 -18.69 -1.63
C SER A 4 -7.87 -17.23 -2.10
N SER A 5 -9.01 -16.75 -2.59
CA SER A 5 -9.17 -15.34 -2.98
C SER A 5 -8.82 -14.39 -1.82
N GLU A 6 -9.26 -14.72 -0.61
CA GLU A 6 -8.96 -13.96 0.61
C GLU A 6 -7.45 -13.93 0.93
N GLN A 7 -6.76 -15.06 0.77
CA GLN A 7 -5.30 -15.11 0.95
C GLN A 7 -4.56 -14.25 -0.09
N LEU A 8 -5.04 -14.21 -1.34
CA LEU A 8 -4.46 -13.36 -2.38
C LEU A 8 -4.68 -11.87 -2.07
N LYS A 9 -5.87 -11.46 -1.63
CA LYS A 9 -6.15 -10.08 -1.20
C LYS A 9 -5.22 -9.64 -0.08
N ARG A 10 -5.07 -10.47 0.97
CA ARG A 10 -4.16 -10.17 2.09
C ARG A 10 -2.70 -10.03 1.65
N LYS A 11 -2.25 -10.87 0.72
CA LYS A 11 -0.89 -10.76 0.15
C LYS A 11 -0.71 -9.50 -0.68
N ALA A 12 -1.70 -9.14 -1.49
CA ALA A 12 -1.68 -7.89 -2.26
C ALA A 12 -1.65 -6.66 -1.33
N LEU A 13 -2.45 -6.65 -0.27
CA LEU A 13 -2.41 -5.60 0.76
C LEU A 13 -1.05 -5.52 1.46
N ALA A 14 -0.47 -6.66 1.83
CA ALA A 14 0.88 -6.70 2.41
C ALA A 14 1.95 -6.13 1.47
N ALA A 15 1.84 -6.39 0.16
CA ALA A 15 2.73 -5.80 -0.84
C ALA A 15 2.59 -4.26 -0.92
N LEU A 16 1.38 -3.71 -0.73
CA LEU A 16 1.20 -2.26 -0.64
C LEU A 16 1.80 -1.66 0.64
N GLU A 17 1.71 -2.36 1.79
CA GLU A 17 2.39 -1.93 3.02
C GLU A 17 3.91 -1.90 2.87
N GLU A 18 4.48 -2.86 2.14
CA GLU A 18 5.91 -2.86 1.79
C GLU A 18 6.26 -1.68 0.89
N ALA A 19 5.49 -1.47 -0.18
CA ALA A 19 5.68 -0.33 -1.07
C ALA A 19 5.57 1.02 -0.34
N ALA A 20 4.61 1.15 0.59
CA ALA A 20 4.46 2.37 1.38
C ALA A 20 5.69 2.64 2.27
N ARG A 21 6.22 1.61 2.94
CA ARG A 21 7.43 1.73 3.77
C ARG A 21 8.66 2.09 2.94
N ASP A 22 8.80 1.50 1.76
CA ASP A 22 9.92 1.82 0.88
C ASP A 22 9.81 3.27 0.35
N ALA A 23 8.57 3.72 0.07
CA ALA A 23 8.27 5.08 -0.38
C ALA A 23 8.49 6.18 0.67
N GLU A 24 8.53 5.83 1.97
CA GLU A 24 8.80 6.79 3.05
C GLU A 24 10.17 7.46 2.86
N ARG A 25 11.17 6.69 2.44
CA ARG A 25 12.55 7.19 2.27
C ARG A 25 12.73 7.96 0.97
N THR A 26 12.17 7.43 -0.12
CA THR A 26 12.32 8.00 -1.46
C THR A 26 11.15 7.55 -2.32
N PRO A 27 10.67 8.39 -3.27
CA PRO A 27 9.69 7.94 -4.25
C PRO A 27 10.12 6.66 -4.96
N LEU A 28 9.19 5.73 -5.09
CA LEU A 28 9.39 4.50 -5.83
C LEU A 28 9.46 4.78 -7.32
N ARG A 29 10.32 4.03 -8.01
CA ARG A 29 10.26 3.95 -9.46
C ARG A 29 8.94 3.31 -9.89
N PRO A 30 8.22 3.88 -10.87
CA PRO A 30 7.04 3.24 -11.45
C PRO A 30 7.33 1.81 -11.90
N ALA A 31 6.61 0.84 -11.35
CA ALA A 31 6.78 -0.58 -11.64
C ALA A 31 5.46 -1.24 -12.05
N HIS A 32 5.50 -2.11 -13.06
CA HIS A 32 4.32 -2.84 -13.54
C HIS A 32 3.69 -3.71 -12.45
N MET A 33 4.49 -4.33 -11.60
CA MET A 33 4.00 -5.17 -10.50
C MET A 33 3.12 -4.39 -9.52
N LEU A 34 3.51 -3.17 -9.15
CA LEU A 34 2.71 -2.33 -8.27
C LEU A 34 1.39 -1.93 -8.95
N ARG A 35 1.41 -1.58 -10.24
CA ARG A 35 0.18 -1.28 -11.00
C ARG A 35 -0.74 -2.49 -11.06
N PHE A 36 -0.19 -3.69 -11.26
CA PHE A 36 -0.96 -4.93 -11.28
C PHE A 36 -1.60 -5.22 -9.92
N VAL A 37 -0.87 -5.06 -8.82
CA VAL A 37 -1.40 -5.24 -7.45
C VAL A 37 -2.55 -4.26 -7.18
N LEU A 38 -2.39 -2.98 -7.54
CA LEU A 38 -3.45 -1.98 -7.39
C LEU A 38 -4.67 -2.31 -8.25
N ALA A 39 -4.46 -2.70 -9.51
CA ALA A 39 -5.55 -3.09 -10.41
C ALA A 39 -6.30 -4.34 -9.92
N PHE A 40 -5.58 -5.33 -9.37
CA PHE A 40 -6.18 -6.53 -8.78
C PHE A 40 -7.05 -6.19 -7.56
N LEU A 41 -6.55 -5.33 -6.67
CA LEU A 41 -7.32 -4.89 -5.51
C LEU A 41 -8.56 -4.09 -5.94
N TYR A 42 -8.42 -3.13 -6.85
CA TYR A 42 -9.55 -2.40 -7.43
C TYR A 42 -10.61 -3.33 -8.04
N ALA A 43 -10.19 -4.31 -8.84
CA ALA A 43 -11.10 -5.26 -9.49
C ALA A 43 -11.83 -6.20 -8.51
N THR A 44 -11.34 -6.33 -7.28
CA THR A 44 -11.91 -7.22 -6.25
C THR A 44 -12.45 -6.47 -5.02
N GLY A 45 -12.53 -5.13 -5.14
CA GLY A 45 -13.00 -4.18 -4.15
C GLY A 45 -14.43 -3.71 -4.39
N GLY A 46 -14.84 -2.65 -3.69
CA GLY A 46 -16.15 -2.02 -3.71
C GLY A 46 -16.35 -0.97 -4.82
N GLY A 47 -15.32 -0.71 -5.62
CA GLY A 47 -15.41 0.08 -6.85
C GLY A 47 -15.00 1.56 -6.73
N GLU A 48 -14.55 2.01 -5.56
CA GLU A 48 -13.98 3.35 -5.43
C GLU A 48 -12.59 3.41 -6.05
N ARG A 49 -12.40 4.29 -7.04
CA ARG A 49 -11.11 4.37 -7.78
C ARG A 49 -10.05 5.22 -7.09
N TRP A 50 -10.48 6.26 -6.36
CA TRP A 50 -9.58 7.26 -5.78
C TRP A 50 -8.48 6.71 -4.88
N PRO A 51 -8.66 5.68 -4.02
CA PRO A 51 -7.62 5.29 -3.10
C PRO A 51 -6.51 4.51 -3.80
N TYR A 52 -6.81 3.85 -4.92
CA TYR A 52 -5.82 3.14 -5.74
C TYR A 52 -4.95 4.08 -6.57
N ASP A 53 -5.59 5.03 -7.27
CA ASP A 53 -4.88 6.04 -8.06
C ASP A 53 -4.10 6.99 -7.13
N GLY A 54 -4.69 7.36 -5.99
CA GLY A 54 -4.05 8.18 -4.96
C GLY A 54 -2.82 7.48 -4.36
N PHE A 55 -2.91 6.18 -4.06
CA PHE A 55 -1.76 5.42 -3.56
C PHE A 55 -0.62 5.42 -4.59
N TRP A 56 -0.93 5.11 -5.86
CA TRP A 56 0.05 5.13 -6.95
C TRP A 56 0.77 6.47 -7.06
N GLN A 57 0.00 7.57 -7.06
CA GLN A 57 0.56 8.91 -7.12
C GLN A 57 1.44 9.21 -5.91
N ALA A 58 0.97 8.89 -4.70
CA ALA A 58 1.70 9.16 -3.46
C ALA A 58 3.07 8.47 -3.42
N VAL A 59 3.17 7.22 -3.89
CA VAL A 59 4.45 6.48 -3.84
C VAL A 59 5.38 6.75 -5.02
N THR A 60 4.88 7.18 -6.17
CA THR A 60 5.70 7.35 -7.40
C THR A 60 6.00 8.79 -7.77
N ARG A 61 5.26 9.77 -7.22
CA ARG A 61 5.45 11.18 -7.56
C ARG A 61 6.82 11.63 -7.06
N ALA A 62 7.61 12.17 -7.98
CA ALA A 62 8.86 12.81 -7.64
C ALA A 62 8.61 14.03 -6.75
N ASP A 63 9.53 14.29 -5.84
CA ASP A 63 9.54 15.45 -4.96
C ASP A 63 10.95 15.99 -4.79
N ASP A 64 11.05 17.07 -4.03
CA ASP A 64 12.28 17.81 -3.75
C ASP A 64 13.19 17.13 -2.71
N GLY A 65 12.82 15.93 -2.23
CA GLY A 65 13.57 15.22 -1.18
C GLY A 65 13.48 15.88 0.20
N SER A 66 12.63 16.89 0.37
CA SER A 66 12.46 17.56 1.66
C SER A 66 11.77 16.66 2.69
N GLY A 67 12.03 16.91 3.97
CA GLY A 67 11.30 16.24 5.06
C GLY A 67 9.79 16.48 4.99
N ALA A 68 9.35 17.65 4.53
CA ALA A 68 7.94 17.97 4.32
C ALA A 68 7.31 17.10 3.22
N ALA A 69 8.02 16.89 2.10
CA ALA A 69 7.58 15.99 1.05
C ALA A 69 7.47 14.54 1.55
N ALA A 70 8.47 14.07 2.32
CA ALA A 70 8.44 12.73 2.91
C ALA A 70 7.23 12.52 3.85
N ILE A 71 6.93 13.51 4.70
CA ILE A 71 5.75 13.49 5.58
C ILE A 71 4.46 13.46 4.74
N GLY A 72 4.36 14.31 3.72
CA GLY A 72 3.19 14.37 2.84
C GLY A 72 2.94 13.06 2.10
N ARG A 73 3.99 12.40 1.60
CA ARG A 73 3.90 11.04 1.02
C ARG A 73 3.37 10.06 2.04
N ALA A 74 3.98 10.00 3.25
CA ALA A 74 3.58 9.06 4.29
C ALA A 74 2.12 9.26 4.75
N GLN A 75 1.64 10.50 4.84
CA GLN A 75 0.24 10.78 5.16
C GLN A 75 -0.69 10.33 4.03
N SER A 76 -0.34 10.62 2.78
CA SER A 76 -1.13 10.26 1.61
C SER A 76 -1.23 8.74 1.43
N THR A 77 -0.11 8.02 1.56
CA THR A 77 -0.08 6.55 1.48
C THR A 77 -0.90 5.92 2.60
N ASN A 78 -0.79 6.42 3.83
CA ASN A 78 -1.57 5.92 4.96
C ASN A 78 -3.07 6.15 4.78
N ALA A 79 -3.48 7.32 4.29
CA ALA A 79 -4.89 7.60 4.00
C ALA A 79 -5.44 6.66 2.93
N CYS A 80 -4.68 6.45 1.85
CA CYS A 80 -5.07 5.53 0.78
C CYS A 80 -5.13 4.08 1.25
N LEU A 81 -4.14 3.60 2.02
CA LEU A 81 -4.15 2.25 2.58
C LEU A 81 -5.37 2.02 3.47
N ASN A 82 -5.68 2.95 4.38
CA ASN A 82 -6.87 2.84 5.23
C ASN A 82 -8.16 2.73 4.41
N ALA A 83 -8.27 3.49 3.32
CA ALA A 83 -9.41 3.39 2.41
C ALA A 83 -9.45 2.06 1.65
N ILE A 84 -8.33 1.57 1.11
CA ILE A 84 -8.25 0.28 0.42
C ILE A 84 -8.62 -0.86 1.37
N TYR A 85 -8.12 -0.87 2.61
CA TYR A 85 -8.48 -1.89 3.60
C TYR A 85 -9.99 -1.88 3.90
N ARG A 86 -10.60 -0.69 4.05
CA ARG A 86 -12.05 -0.55 4.24
C ARG A 86 -12.86 -1.03 3.03
N ASP A 87 -12.40 -0.72 1.82
CA ASP A 87 -13.02 -1.16 0.56
C ASP A 87 -13.07 -2.70 0.45
N HIS A 88 -12.08 -3.38 1.02
CA HIS A 88 -12.04 -4.83 1.15
C HIS A 88 -12.68 -5.38 2.44
N ARG A 89 -13.30 -4.53 3.27
CA ARG A 89 -13.90 -4.89 4.58
C ARG A 89 -12.91 -5.56 5.53
N LEU A 90 -11.65 -5.16 5.47
CA LEU A 90 -10.57 -5.67 6.30
C LEU A 90 -10.08 -4.58 7.27
N HIS A 91 -9.63 -5.02 8.44
CA HIS A 91 -8.93 -4.15 9.38
C HIS A 91 -7.45 -4.07 9.00
N ARG A 92 -6.91 -2.85 8.88
CA ARG A 92 -5.47 -2.64 8.67
C ARG A 92 -4.73 -2.98 9.96
N PRO A 93 -3.75 -3.90 9.96
CA PRO A 93 -3.01 -4.24 11.18
C PRO A 93 -2.28 -3.00 11.72
N ASP A 94 -2.20 -2.88 13.05
CA ASP A 94 -1.45 -1.78 13.66
C ASP A 94 0.04 -1.94 13.32
N THR A 95 0.68 -0.86 12.89
CA THR A 95 2.08 -0.83 12.45
C THR A 95 3.04 -1.35 13.54
N ARG A 96 2.62 -1.31 14.82
CA ARG A 96 3.36 -1.85 15.96
C ARG A 96 3.44 -3.38 15.97
N GLU A 97 2.43 -4.07 15.44
CA GLU A 97 2.36 -5.54 15.41
C GLU A 97 3.19 -6.16 14.27
N MET A 98 3.46 -5.39 13.20
CA MET A 98 4.23 -5.87 12.05
C MET A 98 5.75 -5.92 12.30
N ARG A 99 6.25 -5.24 13.34
CA ARG A 99 7.68 -5.21 13.70
C ARG A 99 8.14 -6.43 14.51
N THR A 100 7.24 -7.08 15.23
CA THR A 100 7.55 -8.24 16.11
C THR A 100 7.78 -9.55 15.36
N VAL A 101 7.32 -9.68 14.10
CA VAL A 101 7.46 -10.92 13.32
C VAL A 101 8.86 -11.08 12.71
N ARG A 102 9.62 -9.99 12.51
CA ARG A 102 10.94 -10.02 11.84
C ARG A 102 12.13 -10.37 12.74
N HIS A 103 11.91 -10.65 14.03
CA HIS A 103 12.98 -10.96 15.00
C HIS A 103 12.99 -12.41 15.52
N ARG A 104 12.24 -13.31 14.88
CA ARG A 104 12.31 -14.76 15.14
C ARG A 104 12.67 -15.50 13.86
N SER A 105 13.93 -15.41 13.45
CA SER A 105 14.56 -16.30 12.47
C SER A 105 16.04 -16.43 12.83
#